data_AF-S8DDN8-F1
#
_entry.id   AF-S8DDN8-F1
#
_cell.length_a   1.000
_cell.length_b   1.000
_cell.length_c   1.000
_cell.angle_alpha   90.00
_cell.angle_beta   90.00
_cell.angle_gamma   90.00
#
_symmetry.space_group_name_H-M   'P 1'
#
loop_
_entity.id
_entity.type
_entity.pdbx_description
1 polymer ?
#
loop_
_entity_poly.entity_id
_entity_poly.type
_entity_poly.pdbx_seq_one_letter_code
_entity_poly.pdbx_strand_id
1 'polypeptide(L)'
;FWWLNLPYVLMSSSGLEGEGGKGLYTLKSISESGGGNKSSHLIAFEDRTDATNFCYLLRSFFGEMSSFEAEVVPLPVKDLNEGIGSGSIEAIVVKKGELRMYAGQPLADAEMAL
;
A
#
# COMPACT_ATOMS: atom_id res chain seq x y z
N PHE A 1 1.02 -19.21 1.40
CA PHE A 1 1.14 -18.10 0.43
C PHE A 1 2.59 -17.94 0.00
N TRP A 2 2.87 -17.53 -1.24
CA TRP A 2 4.24 -17.43 -1.79
C TRP A 2 5.11 -16.38 -1.08
N TRP A 3 4.50 -15.27 -0.67
CA TRP A 3 5.16 -14.13 -0.03
C TRP A 3 5.62 -14.41 1.40
N LEU A 4 5.19 -15.52 2.03
CA LEU A 4 5.65 -15.93 3.37
C LEU A 4 7.15 -16.28 3.40
N ASN A 5 7.75 -16.55 2.24
CA ASN A 5 9.17 -16.85 2.11
C ASN A 5 10.02 -15.60 1.88
N LEU A 6 9.42 -14.43 1.74
CA LEU A 6 10.16 -13.18 1.57
C LEU A 6 10.65 -12.68 2.94
N PRO A 7 11.83 -12.05 3.00
CA PRO A 7 12.31 -11.43 4.24
C PRO A 7 11.50 -10.17 4.61
N TYR A 8 11.05 -9.44 3.61
CA TYR A 8 10.24 -8.23 3.75
C TYR A 8 9.32 -8.07 2.54
N VAL A 9 8.28 -7.27 2.71
CA VAL A 9 7.46 -6.72 1.64
C VAL A 9 7.46 -5.20 1.74
N LEU A 10 7.19 -4.53 0.63
CA LEU A 10 7.17 -3.07 0.55
C LEU A 10 5.73 -2.59 0.61
N MET A 11 5.41 -1.69 1.53
CA MET A 11 4.04 -1.16 1.67
C MET A 11 4.00 0.33 1.39
N SER A 12 2.85 0.80 0.89
CA SER A 12 2.57 2.23 0.71
C SER A 12 1.74 2.73 1.89
N SER A 13 2.28 3.65 2.70
CA SER A 13 1.54 4.26 3.82
C SER A 13 0.97 5.62 3.42
N SER A 14 -0.34 5.84 3.60
CA SER A 14 -0.93 7.17 3.48
C SER A 14 -1.41 7.75 4.79
N GLY A 15 -0.82 8.88 5.19
CA GLY A 15 -1.35 9.71 6.26
C GLY A 15 -2.62 10.40 5.82
N LEU A 16 -3.64 10.41 6.67
CA LEU A 16 -4.59 11.52 6.78
C LEU A 16 -4.41 11.97 8.22
N GLU A 17 -3.84 13.15 8.47
CA GLU A 17 -3.70 13.66 9.83
C GLU A 17 -5.07 13.73 10.51
N GLY A 18 -5.25 12.84 11.48
CA GLY A 18 -6.43 12.69 12.33
C GLY A 18 -6.11 11.70 13.44
N GLU A 19 -5.56 12.22 14.54
CA GLU A 19 -5.19 11.56 15.80
C GLU A 19 -3.98 10.59 15.79
N GLY A 20 -2.80 11.17 16.02
CA GLY A 20 -1.96 10.77 17.16
C GLY A 20 -1.40 9.35 17.18
N GLY A 21 -0.43 9.08 16.32
CA GLY A 21 0.45 7.92 16.49
C GLY A 21 1.47 7.82 15.36
N LYS A 22 2.76 8.00 15.68
CA LYS A 22 3.86 7.80 14.74
C LYS A 22 4.11 6.29 14.63
N GLY A 23 3.41 5.61 13.71
CA GLY A 23 3.50 4.16 13.49
C GLY A 23 2.54 3.69 12.40
N LEU A 24 2.94 2.63 11.67
CA LEU A 24 2.27 1.94 10.55
C LEU A 24 0.83 2.43 10.25
N TYR A 25 0.71 3.31 9.26
CA TYR A 25 -0.58 3.91 8.89
C TYR A 25 -1.46 2.95 8.09
N THR A 26 -2.72 2.95 8.49
CA THR A 26 -3.80 2.09 8.04
C THR A 26 -4.63 2.81 6.98
N LEU A 27 -4.89 2.18 5.83
CA LEU A 27 -5.97 2.65 4.95
C LEU A 27 -7.30 2.35 5.67
N LYS A 28 -7.89 3.37 6.31
CA LYS A 28 -9.18 3.23 6.99
C LYS A 28 -10.27 3.19 5.91
N SER A 29 -10.79 2.01 5.62
CA SER A 29 -11.92 1.87 4.72
C SER A 29 -13.10 2.70 5.26
N ILE A 30 -13.72 3.49 4.38
CA ILE A 30 -14.86 4.37 4.67
C ILE A 30 -16.12 3.56 5.03
N SER A 31 -16.07 2.23 5.01
CA SER A 31 -17.23 1.36 5.26
C SER A 31 -17.60 1.13 6.72
N GLU A 32 -16.86 1.64 7.70
CA GLU A 32 -17.20 1.45 9.12
C GLU A 32 -17.87 2.68 9.76
N SER A 33 -19.06 3.03 9.27
CA SER A 33 -20.00 3.85 10.04
C SER A 33 -20.79 3.03 11.07
N GLY A 34 -20.36 1.80 11.40
CA GLY A 34 -21.12 0.94 12.31
C GLY A 34 -20.35 -0.28 12.82
N GLY A 35 -19.61 -0.11 13.92
CA GLY A 35 -19.46 -1.15 14.96
C GLY A 35 -18.74 -2.47 14.64
N GLY A 36 -18.02 -2.61 13.53
CA GLY A 36 -17.16 -3.77 13.23
C GLY A 36 -15.69 -3.49 13.56
N ASN A 37 -14.89 -4.53 13.82
CA ASN A 37 -13.46 -4.44 14.09
C ASN A 37 -12.74 -3.67 12.96
N LYS A 38 -12.15 -2.51 13.31
CA LYS A 38 -11.33 -1.65 12.43
C LYS A 38 -10.17 -2.43 11.81
N SER A 39 -10.42 -3.15 10.71
CA SER A 39 -9.36 -3.85 9.98
C SER A 39 -8.59 -2.87 9.12
N SER A 40 -7.27 -2.90 9.27
CA SER A 40 -6.39 -2.05 8.50
C SER A 40 -6.16 -2.64 7.12
N HIS A 41 -6.54 -1.95 6.05
CA HIS A 41 -6.25 -2.43 4.70
C HIS A 41 -4.82 -2.05 4.30
N LEU A 42 -4.05 -3.04 3.86
CA LEU A 42 -2.63 -2.91 3.53
C LEU A 42 -2.35 -3.47 2.13
N ILE A 43 -1.66 -2.69 1.30
CA ILE A 43 -1.14 -3.16 0.01
C ILE A 43 0.37 -3.32 0.15
N ALA A 44 0.84 -4.54 -0.05
CA ALA A 44 2.24 -4.94 0.01
C ALA A 44 2.73 -5.37 -1.37
N PHE A 45 3.99 -5.11 -1.66
CA PHE A 45 4.63 -5.40 -2.94
C PHE A 45 5.91 -6.19 -2.71
N GLU A 46 6.19 -7.15 -3.59
CA GLU A 46 7.50 -7.81 -3.67
C GLU A 46 8.58 -6.87 -4.19
N ASP A 47 8.26 -6.06 -5.20
CA ASP A 47 9.22 -5.26 -5.94
C ASP A 47 9.11 -3.76 -5.64
N ARG A 48 10.27 -3.11 -5.53
CA ARG A 48 10.37 -1.68 -5.19
C ARG A 48 9.87 -0.77 -6.29
N THR A 49 10.08 -1.14 -7.55
CA THR A 49 9.60 -0.34 -8.68
C THR A 49 8.08 -0.34 -8.68
N ASP A 50 7.45 -1.49 -8.47
CA ASP A 50 5.99 -1.59 -8.38
C ASP A 50 5.45 -0.75 -7.20
N ALA A 51 6.05 -0.86 -6.02
CA ALA A 51 5.66 -0.06 -4.86
C ALA A 51 5.82 1.45 -5.11
N THR A 52 6.92 1.86 -5.76
CA THR A 52 7.20 3.28 -6.05
C THR A 52 6.22 3.84 -7.07
N ASN A 53 5.95 3.09 -8.14
CA ASN A 53 4.98 3.47 -9.16
C ASN A 53 3.59 3.62 -8.57
N PHE A 54 3.19 2.72 -7.67
CA PHE A 54 1.94 2.81 -6.94
C PHE A 54 1.87 4.07 -6.06
N CYS A 55 2.92 4.35 -5.26
CA CYS A 55 2.98 5.59 -4.48
C CYS A 55 2.93 6.83 -5.36
N TYR A 56 3.56 6.83 -6.53
CA TYR A 56 3.49 7.94 -7.48
C TYR A 56 2.04 8.20 -7.95
N LEU A 57 1.30 7.15 -8.33
CA LEU A 57 -0.09 7.26 -8.73
C LEU A 57 -0.95 7.84 -7.61
N LEU A 58 -0.77 7.34 -6.39
CA LEU A 58 -1.48 7.86 -5.22
C LEU A 58 -1.17 9.34 -4.98
N ARG A 59 0.10 9.75 -5.03
CA ARG A 59 0.48 11.17 -4.86
C ARG A 59 0.00 12.04 -6.01
N SER A 60 -0.05 11.53 -7.23
CA SER A 60 -0.60 12.28 -8.36
C SER A 60 -2.09 12.52 -8.20
N PHE A 61 -2.83 11.58 -7.60
CA PHE A 61 -4.27 11.68 -7.44
C PHE A 61 -4.68 12.42 -6.16
N PHE A 62 -3.97 12.19 -5.06
CA PHE A 62 -4.28 12.73 -3.73
C PHE A 62 -3.33 13.84 -3.27
N GLY A 63 -2.29 14.19 -4.04
CA GLY A 63 -1.26 15.15 -3.62
C GLY A 63 -1.73 16.59 -3.42
N GLU A 64 -2.92 16.93 -3.92
CA GLU A 64 -3.58 18.21 -3.60
C GLU A 64 -4.21 18.22 -2.19
N MET A 65 -4.36 17.05 -1.56
CA MET A 65 -4.82 16.95 -0.18
C MET A 65 -3.64 17.22 0.76
N SER A 66 -3.75 18.26 1.58
CA SER A 66 -2.67 18.76 2.45
C SER A 66 -2.15 17.77 3.48
N SER A 67 -2.85 16.66 3.69
CA SER A 67 -2.49 15.62 4.67
C SER A 67 -2.05 14.31 4.05
N PHE A 68 -2.05 14.17 2.72
CA PHE A 68 -1.75 12.91 2.05
C PHE A 68 -0.25 12.72 1.83
N GLU A 69 0.30 11.70 2.48
CA GLU A 69 1.65 11.21 2.22
C GLU A 69 1.57 9.84 1.52
N ALA A 70 2.57 9.45 0.74
CA ALA A 70 2.72 8.07 0.29
C ALA A 70 4.21 7.72 0.24
N GLU A 71 4.63 6.83 1.13
CA GLU A 71 6.00 6.37 1.23
C GLU A 71 6.07 4.85 1.13
N VAL A 72 7.12 4.37 0.47
CA VAL A 72 7.47 2.95 0.40
C VAL A 72 8.30 2.59 1.62
N VAL A 73 7.73 1.80 2.54
CA VAL A 73 8.43 1.32 3.73
C VAL A 73 8.57 -0.21 3.72
N PRO A 74 9.71 -0.76 4.15
CA PRO A 74 9.87 -2.20 4.31
C PRO A 74 9.13 -2.68 5.55
N LEU A 75 8.31 -3.72 5.40
CA LEU A 75 7.60 -4.42 6.47
C LEU A 75 8.10 -5.87 6.55
N PRO A 76 8.58 -6.34 7.71
CA PRO A 76 8.90 -7.74 7.89
C PRO A 76 7.68 -8.63 7.64
N VAL A 77 7.86 -9.70 6.87
CA VAL A 77 6.76 -10.63 6.56
C VAL A 77 6.17 -11.28 7.82
N LYS A 78 6.99 -11.46 8.85
CA LYS A 78 6.55 -11.94 10.16
C LYS A 78 5.47 -11.01 10.75
N ASP A 79 5.75 -9.71 10.78
CA ASP A 79 4.85 -8.71 11.37
C ASP A 79 3.54 -8.61 10.56
N LEU A 80 3.64 -8.67 9.23
CA LEU A 80 2.47 -8.74 8.35
C LEU A 80 1.62 -9.99 8.62
N ASN A 81 2.26 -11.15 8.73
CA ASN A 81 1.58 -12.43 8.96
C ASN A 81 0.93 -12.48 10.36
N GLU A 82 1.57 -11.90 11.38
CA GLU A 82 0.97 -11.74 12.71
C GLU A 82 -0.23 -10.78 12.69
N GLY A 83 -0.15 -9.68 11.94
CA GLY A 83 -1.27 -8.74 11.75
C GLY A 83 -2.47 -9.39 11.05
N ILE A 84 -2.22 -10.16 9.99
CA ILE A 84 -3.26 -10.94 9.30
C ILE A 84 -3.85 -12.01 10.22
N GLY A 85 -3.00 -12.76 10.94
CA GLY A 85 -3.43 -13.83 11.84
C GLY A 85 -4.25 -13.35 13.03
N SER A 86 -4.00 -12.12 13.50
CA SER A 86 -4.80 -11.46 14.54
C SER A 86 -6.08 -10.80 14.02
N GLY A 87 -6.29 -10.76 12.71
CA GLY A 87 -7.41 -10.05 12.08
C GLY A 87 -7.32 -8.52 12.19
N SER A 88 -6.16 -7.99 12.57
CA SER A 88 -5.93 -6.53 12.65
C SER A 88 -5.60 -5.93 11.28
N ILE A 89 -5.07 -6.74 10.36
CA ILE A 89 -4.70 -6.32 9.01
C ILE A 89 -5.42 -7.19 7.98
N GLU A 90 -6.02 -6.53 7.00
CA GLU A 90 -6.43 -7.13 5.74
C GLU A 90 -5.41 -6.74 4.67
N ALA A 91 -4.73 -7.71 4.06
CA ALA A 91 -3.59 -7.43 3.20
C ALA A 91 -3.78 -7.98 1.78
N ILE A 92 -3.42 -7.16 0.79
CA ILE A 92 -3.20 -7.58 -0.60
C ILE A 92 -1.70 -7.59 -0.84
N VAL A 93 -1.15 -8.72 -1.26
CA VAL A 93 0.27 -8.84 -1.58
C VAL A 93 0.45 -9.03 -3.08
N VAL A 94 1.10 -8.06 -3.71
CA VAL A 94 1.33 -7.97 -5.16
C VAL A 94 2.70 -8.54 -5.48
N LYS A 95 2.72 -9.52 -6.39
CA LYS A 95 3.94 -10.12 -6.91
C LYS A 95 4.61 -9.18 -7.90
N LYS A 96 5.94 -9.28 -8.03
CA LYS A 96 6.71 -8.51 -8.99
C LYS A 96 6.11 -8.59 -10.40
N GLY A 97 5.81 -7.43 -10.98
CA GLY A 97 5.27 -7.30 -12.34
C GLY A 97 3.84 -7.82 -12.51
N GLU A 98 3.15 -8.19 -11.43
CA GLU A 98 1.74 -8.59 -11.46
C GLU A 98 0.85 -7.39 -11.81
N LEU A 99 1.22 -6.20 -11.31
CA LEU A 99 0.55 -4.95 -11.64
C LEU A 99 1.41 -4.14 -12.61
N ARG A 100 1.02 -4.11 -13.89
CA ARG A 100 1.67 -3.26 -14.90
C ARG A 100 1.27 -1.81 -14.68
N MET A 101 2.19 -1.01 -14.14
CA MET A 101 2.01 0.42 -13.93
C MET A 101 2.96 1.20 -14.82
N TYR A 102 2.41 2.13 -15.60
CA TYR A 102 3.15 3.01 -16.52
C TYR A 102 3.40 4.41 -15.91
N ALA A 103 3.51 4.46 -14.58
CA ALA A 103 3.66 5.70 -13.84
C ALA A 103 4.93 6.46 -14.26
N GLY A 104 4.79 7.74 -14.57
CA GLY A 104 5.91 8.60 -15.00
C GLY A 104 6.37 8.41 -16.44
N GLN A 105 5.75 7.52 -17.23
CA GLN A 105 6.04 7.38 -18.66
C GLN A 105 5.23 8.39 -19.49
N PRO A 106 5.76 8.85 -20.64
CA PRO A 106 5.00 9.60 -21.62
C PRO A 106 3.76 8.81 -22.06
N LEU A 107 2.63 9.50 -22.25
CA LEU A 107 1.38 8.86 -22.65
C LEU A 107 1.53 8.00 -23.92
N ALA A 108 2.25 8.51 -24.92
CA ALA A 108 2.52 7.78 -26.17
C ALA A 108 3.25 6.46 -25.95
N ASP A 109 4.19 6.39 -25.00
CA ASP A 109 4.93 5.17 -24.70
C ASP A 109 4.07 4.17 -23.92
N ALA A 110 3.19 4.67 -23.04
CA ALA A 110 2.25 3.85 -22.29
C ALA A 110 1.16 3.23 -23.20
N GLU A 111 0.65 3.98 -24.17
CA GLU A 111 -0.35 3.50 -25.13
C GLU A 111 0.18 2.38 -26.03
N MET A 112 1.47 2.41 -26.38
CA MET A 112 2.11 1.38 -27.22
C MET A 112 2.41 0.07 -26.48
N ALA A 113 2.32 0.06 -25.15
CA ALA A 113 2.56 -1.11 -24.31
C ALA A 113 1.28 -1.91 -23.95
N LEU A 114 0.11 -1.44 -24.41
CA LEU A 114 -1.22 -2.02 -24.18
C LEU A 114 -1.65 -3.02 -25.26
#